data_AF-A0AA35KNN1-F1
#
_entry.id   AF-A0AA35KNN1-F1
#
_cell.length_a   1.000
_cell.length_b   1.000
_cell.length_c   1.000
_cell.angle_alpha   90.00
_cell.angle_beta   90.00
_cell.angle_gamma   90.00
#
_symmetry.space_group_name_H-M   'P 1'
#
loop_
_entity.id
_entity.type
_entity.pdbx_description
1 polymer ?
#
loop_
_entity_poly.entity_id
_entity_poly.type
_entity_poly.pdbx_seq_one_letter_code
_entity_poly.pdbx_strand_id
1 'polypeptide(L)' 'KRACPGESMARMEIFVFLTTLLQNFHLKTPKQREEIDIAPGVESNGHAPRHYQLCVVPW' A
#
# COMPACT_ATOMS: atom_id res chain seq x y z
N LYS A 1 0.16 -15.16 24.76
CA LYS A 1 0.12 -15.23 23.28
C LYS A 1 -1.16 -14.55 22.82
N ARG A 2 -1.09 -13.38 22.17
CA ARG A 2 -2.25 -12.70 21.57
C ARG A 2 -2.01 -12.67 20.06
N ALA A 3 -2.65 -13.58 19.34
CA ALA A 3 -2.68 -13.53 17.87
C ALA A 3 -3.77 -12.55 17.42
N CYS A 4 -3.61 -11.98 16.23
CA CYS A 4 -4.66 -11.15 15.64
C CYS A 4 -5.84 -12.06 15.24
N PRO A 5 -7.05 -11.89 15.80
CA PRO A 5 -8.20 -12.72 15.44
C PRO A 5 -8.57 -12.63 13.95
N GLY A 6 -8.22 -11.50 13.31
CA GLY A 6 -8.47 -11.24 11.89
C GLY A 6 -7.31 -11.56 10.96
N GLU A 7 -6.28 -12.29 11.40
CA GLU A 7 -5.07 -12.52 10.59
C GLU A 7 -5.36 -13.18 9.23
N SER A 8 -6.19 -14.23 9.21
CA SER A 8 -6.54 -14.93 7.96
C SER A 8 -7.32 -14.04 7.01
N MET A 9 -8.27 -13.25 7.53
CA MET A 9 -9.07 -12.31 6.76
C MET A 9 -8.20 -11.20 6.17
N ALA A 10 -7.36 -10.56 6.99
CA ALA A 10 -6.44 -9.52 6.53
C ALA A 10 -5.49 -10.02 5.43
N ARG A 11 -4.97 -11.25 5.57
CA ARG A 11 -4.13 -11.86 4.53
C ARG A 11 -4.89 -12.06 3.21
N MET A 12 -6.13 -12.55 3.28
CA MET A 12 -6.97 -12.76 2.10
C MET A 12 -7.32 -11.44 1.42
N GLU A 13 -7.75 -10.43 2.19
CA GLU A 13 -8.09 -9.11 1.68
C GLU A 13 -6.89 -8.47 0.97
N ILE A 14 -5.74 -8.39 1.65
CA ILE A 14 -4.51 -7.81 1.07
C ILE A 14 -4.15 -8.53 -0.23
N PHE A 15 -4.23 -9.86 -0.26
CA PHE A 15 -3.93 -10.64 -1.46
C PHE A 15 -4.88 -10.32 -2.61
N VAL A 16 -6.20 -10.40 -2.40
CA VAL A 16 -7.19 -10.16 -3.45
C VAL A 16 -7.13 -8.73 -3.95
N PHE A 17 -7.04 -7.74 -3.05
CA PHE A 17 -6.94 -6.33 -3.44
C PHE A 17 -5.68 -6.05 -4.25
N LEU A 18 -4.51 -6.47 -3.74
CA LEU A 18 -3.23 -6.18 -4.39
C LEU A 18 -3.13 -6.87 -5.76
N THR A 19 -3.49 -8.16 -5.83
CA THR A 19 -3.39 -8.92 -7.07
C THR A 19 -4.38 -8.40 -8.12
N THR A 20 -5.61 -8.09 -7.74
CA THR A 20 -6.61 -7.53 -8.67
C THR A 20 -6.15 -6.18 -9.22
N LEU A 21 -5.59 -5.31 -8.38
CA LEU A 21 -5.03 -4.02 -8.81
C LEU A 21 -3.88 -4.22 -9.81
N LEU A 22 -2.91 -5.08 -9.49
CA LEU A 22 -1.72 -5.29 -10.32
C LEU A 22 -2.00 -6.10 -11.60
N GLN A 23 -3.04 -6.93 -11.63
CA GLN A 23 -3.44 -7.67 -12.82
C GLN A 23 -4.12 -6.76 -13.86
N ASN A 24 -4.87 -5.75 -13.43
CA ASN A 24 -5.69 -4.92 -14.32
C ASN A 24 -5.11 -3.53 -14.60
N PHE A 25 -4.14 -3.06 -13.81
CA PHE A 25 -3.62 -1.71 -13.91
C PHE A 25 -2.10 -1.65 -13.80
N HIS A 26 -1.50 -0.69 -14.50
CA HIS A 26 -0.15 -0.22 -14.24
C HIS A 26 -0.17 0.92 -13.23
N LEU A 27 0.66 0.79 -12.20
CA LEU A 27 0.86 1.83 -11.19
C LEU A 27 2.05 2.70 -11.59
N LYS A 28 1.79 3.99 -11.82
CA LYS A 28 2.82 4.98 -12.16
C LYS A 28 2.88 6.05 -11.09
N THR A 29 4.06 6.60 -10.84
CA THR A 29 4.24 7.77 -9.97
C THR A 29 4.67 8.98 -10.80
N PRO A 30 4.20 10.19 -10.46
CA PRO A 30 4.70 11.42 -11.09
C PRO A 30 6.11 11.80 -10.63
N LYS A 31 6.62 11.21 -9.54
CA LYS A 31 7.96 11.47 -8.99
C LYS A 31 8.97 10.40 -9.42
N GLN A 32 10.26 10.71 -9.37
CA GLN A 32 11.28 9.67 -9.49
C GLN A 32 11.23 8.75 -8.26
N ARG A 33 11.64 7.50 -8.43
CA ARG A 33 11.55 6.49 -7.37
C ARG A 33 12.38 6.87 -6.14
N GLU A 34 13.51 7.52 -6.39
CA GLU A 34 14.49 7.95 -5.39
C GLU A 34 13.96 9.11 -4.53
N GLU A 35 12.96 9.85 -5.02
CA GLU A 35 12.31 10.95 -4.32
C GLU A 35 11.16 10.49 -3.40
N ILE A 36 10.82 9.19 -3.43
CA ILE A 36 9.74 8.62 -2.60
C ILE A 36 10.29 8.31 -1.21
N ASP A 37 9.94 9.15 -0.25
CA ASP A 37 10.24 8.92 1.16
C ASP A 37 9.27 7.90 1.79
N ILE A 38 9.81 6.76 2.20
CA ILE A 38 9.07 5.66 2.84
C ILE A 38 9.18 5.69 4.37
N ALA A 39 9.83 6.70 4.96
CA ALA A 39 9.86 6.86 6.41
C ALA A 39 8.45 7.10 6.95
N PRO A 40 8.12 6.59 8.16
CA PRO A 40 6.80 6.80 8.75
C PRO A 40 6.48 8.29 8.91
N GLY A 41 5.19 8.61 8.85
CA GLY A 41 4.68 9.93 9.20
C GLY A 41 4.97 10.23 10.68
N VAL A 42 5.45 11.44 10.96
CA VAL A 42 5.92 11.84 12.30
C VAL A 42 4.78 11.94 13.32
N GLU A 43 3.53 12.07 12.86
CA GLU A 43 2.37 12.43 13.70
C GLU A 43 1.33 11.31 13.88
N SER A 44 1.59 10.10 13.35
CA SER A 44 0.61 9.00 13.44
C SER A 44 0.88 8.08 14.63
N ASN A 45 -0.18 7.74 15.37
CA ASN A 45 -0.15 6.64 16.33
C ASN A 45 -0.13 5.31 15.55
N GLY A 46 1.05 4.93 15.03
CA GLY A 46 1.27 3.82 14.10
C GLY A 46 2.29 4.18 13.01
N HIS A 47 2.76 3.19 12.24
CA HIS A 47 3.69 3.41 11.12
C HIS A 47 2.92 3.82 9.85
N ALA A 48 2.18 4.93 9.91
CA ALA A 48 1.39 5.36 8.76
C ALA A 48 2.32 5.91 7.66
N PRO A 49 2.00 5.64 6.38
CA PRO A 49 2.76 6.18 5.26
C PRO A 49 2.59 7.69 5.15
N ARG A 50 3.59 8.36 4.56
CA ARG A 50 3.50 9.77 4.16
C ARG A 50 2.56 9.92 2.96
N HIS A 51 2.04 11.13 2.78
CA HIS A 51 1.23 11.45 1.60
C HIS A 51 2.06 11.24 0.32
N TYR A 52 1.54 10.42 -0.60
CA TYR A 52 2.14 10.17 -1.91
C TYR A 52 1.06 10.22 -3.00
N GLN A 53 1.48 10.49 -4.23
CA GLN A 53 0.61 10.49 -5.40
C GLN A 53 0.94 9.30 -6.30
N LEU A 54 -0.11 8.68 -6.84
CA LEU A 54 -0.02 7.54 -7.73
C LEU A 54 -1.07 7.69 -8.83
N CYS A 55 -0.69 7.35 -10.06
CA CYS A 55 -1.58 7.21 -11.20
C CYS A 55 -1.86 5.73 -11.43
N VAL A 56 -3.14 5.37 -11.50
CA VAL A 56 -3.60 4.03 -11.85
C VAL A 56 -4.07 4.06 -13.28
N VAL A 57 -3.29 3.47 -14.20
CA VAL A 57 -3.64 3.44 -15.63
C VAL A 57 -4.07 2.03 -16.03
N PRO A 58 -5.23 1.86 -16.69
CA PRO A 58 -5.59 0.57 -17.25
C PRO A 58 -4.52 0.16 -18.28
N TRP A 59 -4.37 -1.16 -18.48
CA TRP A 59 -3.63 -1.68 -19.61
C TRP A 59 -4.10 -1.10 -20.94
#